data_AF-A0A2P8H6U4-F1
#
_entry.id   AF-A0A2P8H6U4-F1
#
_cell.length_a   1.000
_cell.length_b   1.000
_cell.length_c   1.000
_cell.angle_alpha   90.00
_cell.angle_beta   90.00
_cell.angle_gamma   90.00
#
_symmetry.space_group_name_H-M   'P 1'
#
loop_
_entity.id
_entity.type
_entity.pdbx_description
1 polymer ?
#
loop_
_entity_poly.entity_id
_entity_poly.type
_entity_poly.pdbx_seq_one_letter_code
_entity_poly.pdbx_strand_id
1 'polypeptide(L)'
;MKLSQKLTKEQTDPFFEEWRAKAAIISDLHKQRDKQAKDEMEAGILLYNKLLAHCLETGAIPGVKVLAPINGEERLAFVASQPGNFAAFRQLDELFAEMKKIIAAKRIHLKRFEQD
;
A
#
# COMPACT_ATOMS: atom_id res chain seq x y z
N MET A 1 20.41 -1.46 -6.97
CA MET A 1 20.03 -1.25 -5.55
C MET A 1 19.49 -2.56 -5.01
N LYS A 2 19.95 -3.04 -3.84
CA LYS A 2 19.53 -4.35 -3.30
C LYS A 2 18.08 -4.29 -2.79
N LEU A 3 17.34 -5.41 -2.89
CA LEU A 3 15.97 -5.56 -2.35
C LEU A 3 15.87 -5.14 -0.87
N SER A 4 16.89 -5.46 -0.07
CA SER A 4 16.99 -5.06 1.34
C SER A 4 16.99 -3.54 1.54
N GLN A 5 17.58 -2.78 0.61
CA GLN A 5 17.65 -1.31 0.68
C GLN A 5 16.31 -0.65 0.32
N LYS A 6 15.57 -1.18 -0.66
CA LYS A 6 14.27 -0.62 -1.07
C LYS A 6 13.16 -0.88 -0.06
N LEU A 7 13.24 -1.97 0.70
CA LEU A 7 12.30 -2.30 1.78
C LEU A 7 12.69 -1.72 3.14
N THR A 8 13.68 -0.82 3.22
CA THR A 8 14.04 -0.14 4.46
C THR A 8 12.89 0.72 4.98
N LYS A 9 12.93 1.04 6.28
CA LYS A 9 11.87 1.82 6.92
C LYS A 9 11.79 3.20 6.26
N GLU A 10 12.93 3.79 6.00
CA GLU A 10 13.15 5.10 5.41
C GLU A 10 12.58 5.19 3.98
N GLN A 11 12.60 4.08 3.23
CA GLN A 11 12.07 4.04 1.85
C GLN A 11 10.57 3.75 1.79
N THR A 12 10.01 3.06 2.79
CA THR A 12 8.59 2.64 2.76
C THR A 12 7.68 3.52 3.62
N ASP A 13 8.19 4.09 4.70
CA ASP A 13 7.40 4.90 5.64
C ASP A 13 6.75 6.14 5.01
N PRO A 14 7.38 6.86 4.07
CA PRO A 14 6.74 8.00 3.42
C PRO A 14 5.38 7.66 2.77
N PHE A 15 5.25 6.48 2.17
CA PHE A 15 3.98 6.02 1.60
C PHE A 15 2.89 5.82 2.67
N PHE A 16 3.26 5.29 3.84
CA PHE A 16 2.32 5.04 4.93
C PHE A 16 1.94 6.30 5.70
N GLU A 17 2.86 7.26 5.80
CA GLU A 17 2.60 8.57 6.40
C GLU A 17 1.68 9.40 5.50
N GLU A 18 1.95 9.42 4.19
CA GLU A 18 1.07 10.08 3.22
C GLU A 18 -0.32 9.42 3.21
N TRP A 19 -0.40 8.08 3.24
CA TRP A 19 -1.68 7.39 3.36
C TRP A 19 -2.41 7.75 4.64
N ARG A 20 -1.73 7.82 5.80
CA ARG A 20 -2.38 8.18 7.07
C ARG A 20 -2.99 9.57 7.01
N ALA A 21 -2.29 10.55 6.44
CA ALA A 21 -2.79 11.90 6.28
C ALA A 21 -4.02 11.92 5.36
N LYS A 22 -3.96 11.24 4.21
CA LYS A 22 -5.09 11.13 3.27
C LYS A 22 -6.28 10.39 3.86
N ALA A 23 -6.05 9.29 4.55
CA ALA A 23 -7.11 8.48 5.17
C ALA A 23 -7.93 9.28 6.19
N ALA A 24 -7.29 10.18 6.94
CA ALA A 24 -7.99 11.10 7.83
C ALA A 24 -8.91 12.05 7.04
N ILE A 25 -8.39 12.68 5.98
CA ILE A 25 -9.14 13.58 5.11
C ILE A 25 -10.32 12.85 4.45
N ILE A 26 -10.07 11.70 3.83
CA ILE A 26 -11.10 10.88 3.17
C ILE A 26 -12.19 10.44 4.16
N SER A 27 -11.81 10.04 5.37
CA SER A 27 -12.75 9.68 6.42
C SER A 27 -13.68 10.84 6.77
N ASP A 28 -13.14 12.05 6.90
CA ASP A 28 -13.93 13.23 7.23
C ASP A 28 -14.82 13.68 6.06
N LEU A 29 -14.33 13.62 4.82
CA LEU A 29 -15.13 13.91 3.62
C LEU A 29 -16.31 12.92 3.49
N HIS A 30 -16.11 11.62 3.79
CA HIS A 30 -17.21 10.66 3.81
C HIS A 30 -18.24 10.95 4.91
N LYS A 31 -17.82 11.38 6.11
CA LYS A 31 -18.76 11.81 7.16
C LYS A 31 -19.60 13.01 6.72
N GLN A 32 -18.98 13.92 5.99
CA GLN A 32 -19.63 15.11 5.44
C GLN A 32 -20.45 14.82 4.17
N ARG A 33 -20.37 13.60 3.62
CA ARG A 33 -20.93 13.21 2.32
C ARG A 33 -20.44 14.12 1.18
N ASP A 34 -19.22 14.61 1.31
CA ASP A 34 -18.58 15.45 0.32
C ASP A 34 -18.11 14.60 -0.87
N LYS A 35 -18.40 15.07 -2.08
CA LYS A 35 -18.02 14.41 -3.34
C LYS A 35 -16.50 14.45 -3.57
N GLN A 36 -15.78 15.37 -2.93
CA GLN A 36 -14.32 15.44 -2.95
C GLN A 36 -13.66 14.18 -2.36
N ALA A 37 -14.39 13.36 -1.59
CA ALA A 37 -13.89 12.06 -1.12
C ALA A 37 -13.40 11.19 -2.28
N LYS A 38 -14.05 11.30 -3.46
CA LYS A 38 -13.66 10.57 -4.67
C LYS A 38 -12.26 10.96 -5.14
N ASP A 39 -11.98 12.26 -5.23
CA ASP A 39 -10.72 12.78 -5.77
C ASP A 39 -9.54 12.40 -4.84
N GLU A 40 -9.76 12.48 -3.52
CA GLU A 40 -8.77 12.03 -2.53
C GLU A 40 -8.57 10.51 -2.56
N MET A 41 -9.63 9.74 -2.81
CA MET A 41 -9.54 8.29 -3.00
C MET A 41 -8.74 7.91 -4.24
N GLU A 42 -8.94 8.61 -5.37
CA GLU A 42 -8.13 8.42 -6.58
C GLU A 42 -6.64 8.71 -6.31
N ALA A 43 -6.34 9.77 -5.56
CA ALA A 43 -4.97 10.05 -5.12
C ALA A 43 -4.41 8.94 -4.21
N GLY A 44 -5.23 8.38 -3.32
CA GLY A 44 -4.88 7.23 -2.49
C GLY A 44 -4.57 5.96 -3.29
N ILE A 45 -5.35 5.68 -4.34
CA ILE A 45 -5.11 4.56 -5.25
C ILE A 45 -3.77 4.74 -5.98
N LEU A 46 -3.49 5.96 -6.47
CA LEU A 46 -2.21 6.27 -7.11
C LEU A 46 -1.03 6.08 -6.15
N LEU A 47 -1.17 6.51 -4.89
CA LEU A 47 -0.17 6.30 -3.86
C LEU A 47 0.07 4.80 -3.61
N TYR A 48 -0.99 4.01 -3.53
CA TYR A 48 -0.90 2.57 -3.33
C TYR A 48 -0.21 1.86 -4.51
N ASN A 49 -0.53 2.26 -5.74
CA ASN A 49 0.15 1.75 -6.94
C ASN A 49 1.64 2.09 -6.95
N LYS A 50 2.03 3.29 -6.52
CA LYS A 50 3.45 3.65 -6.37
C LYS A 50 4.14 2.79 -5.32
N LEU A 51 3.49 2.51 -4.19
CA LEU A 51 4.02 1.59 -3.17
C LEU A 51 4.21 0.17 -3.73
N LEU A 52 3.21 -0.33 -4.47
CA LEU A 52 3.29 -1.64 -5.14
C LEU A 52 4.45 -1.67 -6.13
N ALA A 53 4.59 -0.67 -7.01
CA ALA A 53 5.69 -0.59 -7.96
C ALA A 53 7.06 -0.54 -7.25
N HIS A 54 7.17 0.29 -6.21
CA HIS A 54 8.38 0.38 -5.37
C HIS A 54 8.74 -0.98 -4.75
N CYS A 55 7.75 -1.80 -4.40
CA CYS A 55 7.94 -3.14 -3.86
C CYS A 55 8.10 -4.23 -4.94
N LEU A 56 7.50 -4.10 -6.12
CA LEU A 56 7.56 -5.08 -7.21
C LEU A 56 8.87 -5.00 -7.99
N GLU A 57 9.43 -3.80 -8.15
CA GLU A 57 10.80 -3.62 -8.66
C GLU A 57 11.86 -4.31 -7.80
N THR A 58 11.47 -4.83 -6.63
CA THR A 58 12.35 -5.53 -5.70
C THR A 58 12.24 -7.06 -5.79
N GLY A 59 11.21 -7.57 -6.47
CA GLY A 59 10.86 -8.99 -6.56
C GLY A 59 11.66 -9.82 -7.56
N ALA A 60 12.64 -9.25 -8.27
CA ALA A 60 13.46 -9.95 -9.26
C ALA A 60 14.54 -10.89 -8.65
N ILE A 61 14.39 -11.29 -7.39
CA ILE A 61 15.29 -12.26 -6.75
C ILE A 61 14.67 -13.67 -6.92
N PRO A 62 15.37 -14.61 -7.59
CA PRO A 62 14.92 -15.99 -7.70
C PRO A 62 14.60 -16.60 -6.32
N GLY A 63 13.42 -17.22 -6.18
CA GLY A 63 12.96 -17.84 -4.93
C GLY A 63 12.21 -16.90 -3.96
N VAL A 64 12.07 -15.60 -4.29
CA VAL A 64 11.27 -14.66 -3.49
C VAL A 64 9.85 -14.56 -4.04
N LYS A 65 8.85 -15.00 -3.25
CA LYS A 65 7.43 -14.80 -3.57
C LYS A 65 7.12 -13.31 -3.69
N VAL A 66 6.38 -12.93 -4.74
CA VAL A 66 5.92 -11.55 -4.98
C VAL A 66 5.21 -11.01 -3.74
N LEU A 67 5.54 -9.78 -3.35
CA LEU A 67 4.88 -9.09 -2.24
C LEU A 67 3.51 -8.62 -2.73
N ALA A 68 2.45 -9.33 -2.34
CA ALA A 68 1.08 -8.97 -2.67
C ALA A 68 0.16 -9.26 -1.47
N PRO A 69 -0.78 -8.36 -1.15
CA PRO A 69 -1.87 -8.67 -0.22
C PRO A 69 -2.76 -9.79 -0.74
N ILE A 70 -3.56 -10.37 0.17
CA ILE A 70 -4.53 -11.40 -0.20
C ILE A 70 -5.59 -10.77 -1.09
N ASN A 71 -5.84 -11.37 -2.26
CA ASN A 71 -6.79 -10.88 -3.26
C ASN A 71 -6.54 -9.41 -3.65
N GLY A 72 -5.27 -8.98 -3.60
CA GLY A 72 -4.90 -7.58 -3.73
C GLY A 72 -5.36 -6.94 -5.04
N GLU A 73 -5.30 -7.68 -6.15
CA GLU A 73 -5.72 -7.21 -7.47
C GLU A 73 -7.23 -6.97 -7.55
N GLU A 74 -8.03 -7.93 -7.09
CA GLU A 74 -9.50 -7.87 -7.11
C GLU A 74 -10.01 -6.75 -6.21
N ARG A 75 -9.41 -6.60 -5.03
CA ARG A 75 -9.74 -5.53 -4.08
C ARG A 75 -9.36 -4.17 -4.63
N LEU A 76 -8.19 -4.04 -5.25
CA LEU A 76 -7.78 -2.79 -5.87
C LEU A 76 -8.67 -2.43 -7.08
N ALA A 77 -9.07 -3.42 -7.88
CA ALA A 77 -10.03 -3.23 -8.97
C ALA A 77 -11.40 -2.76 -8.44
N PHE A 78 -11.87 -3.34 -7.34
CA PHE A 78 -13.09 -2.87 -6.65
C PHE A 78 -12.94 -1.42 -6.20
N VAL A 79 -11.85 -1.06 -5.52
CA VAL A 79 -11.59 0.31 -5.06
C VAL A 79 -11.57 1.30 -6.23
N ALA A 80 -10.92 0.94 -7.34
CA ALA A 80 -10.86 1.76 -8.55
C ALA A 80 -12.20 1.88 -9.28
N SER A 81 -13.07 0.88 -9.18
CA SER A 81 -14.41 0.93 -9.79
C SER A 81 -15.38 1.84 -9.04
N GLN A 82 -15.17 2.06 -7.74
CA GLN A 82 -16.09 2.79 -6.87
C GLN A 82 -15.37 3.73 -5.86
N PRO A 83 -14.47 4.63 -6.30
CA PRO A 83 -13.64 5.43 -5.40
C PRO A 83 -14.42 6.37 -4.48
N GLY A 84 -15.66 6.75 -4.84
CA GLY A 84 -16.53 7.57 -3.99
C GLY A 84 -17.23 6.83 -2.84
N ASN A 85 -17.09 5.50 -2.75
CA ASN A 85 -17.80 4.69 -1.77
C ASN A 85 -16.97 4.47 -0.50
N PHE A 86 -17.59 4.60 0.67
CA PHE A 86 -16.92 4.35 1.95
C PHE A 86 -16.35 2.92 2.05
N ALA A 87 -17.02 1.94 1.43
CA ALA A 87 -16.50 0.58 1.36
C ALA A 87 -15.18 0.49 0.57
N ALA A 88 -15.02 1.27 -0.50
CA ALA A 88 -13.76 1.35 -1.24
C ALA A 88 -12.66 1.99 -0.37
N PHE A 89 -12.98 3.04 0.39
CA PHE A 89 -12.05 3.60 1.38
C PHE A 89 -11.58 2.56 2.40
N ARG A 90 -12.50 1.79 2.99
CA ARG A 90 -12.16 0.72 3.95
C ARG A 90 -11.27 -0.35 3.31
N GLN A 91 -11.58 -0.76 2.08
CA GLN A 91 -10.77 -1.73 1.35
C GLN A 91 -9.36 -1.23 1.07
N LEU A 92 -9.20 0.04 0.67
CA LEU A 92 -7.88 0.64 0.44
C LEU A 92 -7.07 0.75 1.74
N ASP A 93 -7.71 1.12 2.85
CA ASP A 93 -7.06 1.19 4.17
C ASP A 93 -6.53 -0.18 4.62
N GLU A 94 -7.32 -1.23 4.42
CA GLU A 94 -6.93 -2.60 4.71
C GLU A 94 -5.77 -3.07 3.80
N LEU A 95 -5.78 -2.72 2.52
CA LEU A 95 -4.68 -3.01 1.60
C LEU A 95 -3.35 -2.39 2.07
N PHE A 96 -3.37 -1.12 2.50
CA PHE A 96 -2.18 -0.48 3.09
C PHE A 96 -1.73 -1.18 4.39
N ALA A 97 -2.66 -1.54 5.27
CA ALA A 97 -2.35 -2.21 6.53
C ALA A 97 -1.71 -3.60 6.30
N GLU A 98 -2.23 -4.37 5.35
CA GLU A 98 -1.68 -5.67 4.94
C GLU A 98 -0.30 -5.51 4.31
N MET A 99 -0.15 -4.58 3.37
CA MET A 99 1.13 -4.35 2.69
C MET A 99 2.23 -3.94 3.68
N LYS A 100 1.90 -3.13 4.69
CA LYS A 100 2.83 -2.78 5.77
C LYS A 100 3.35 -4.00 6.54
N LYS A 101 2.45 -4.94 6.87
CA LYS A 101 2.81 -6.20 7.56
C LYS A 101 3.69 -7.07 6.68
N ILE A 102 3.35 -7.20 5.40
CA ILE A 102 4.11 -7.98 4.41
C ILE A 102 5.53 -7.44 4.26
N ILE A 103 5.69 -6.12 4.11
CA ILE A 103 7.01 -5.46 4.03
C ILE A 103 7.82 -5.70 5.31
N ALA A 104 7.21 -5.54 6.48
CA ALA A 104 7.89 -5.76 7.76
C ALA A 104 8.39 -7.20 7.91
N ALA A 105 7.55 -8.19 7.58
CA ALA A 105 7.94 -9.60 7.58
C ALA A 105 9.08 -9.85 6.59
N LYS A 106 8.98 -9.31 5.37
CA LYS A 106 10.02 -9.50 4.34
C LYS A 106 11.36 -8.90 4.75
N ARG A 107 11.35 -7.72 5.37
CA ARG A 107 12.55 -7.06 5.92
C ARG A 107 13.27 -7.96 6.94
N ILE A 108 12.53 -8.64 7.82
CA ILE A 108 13.11 -9.58 8.79
C ILE A 108 13.75 -10.76 8.08
N HIS A 109 13.08 -11.34 7.08
CA HIS A 109 13.65 -12.45 6.31
C HIS A 109 14.94 -12.06 5.59
N LEU A 110 14.97 -10.89 4.94
CA LEU A 110 16.16 -10.44 4.20
C LEU A 110 17.36 -10.18 5.13
N LYS A 111 17.14 -9.63 6.32
CA LYS A 111 18.22 -9.45 7.31
C LYS A 111 18.84 -10.78 7.74
N ARG A 112 18.06 -11.87 7.81
CA ARG A 112 18.58 -13.21 8.16
C ARG A 112 19.46 -13.77 7.04
N PHE A 113 19.05 -13.62 5.78
CA PHE A 113 19.84 -14.08 4.63
C PHE A 113 21.12 -13.28 4.34
N GLU A 114 21.24 -12.04 4.87
CA GLU A 114 22.48 -11.24 4.74
C GLU A 114 23.48 -11.52 5.87
N GLN A 115 23.14 -12.37 6.85
CA GLN A 115 23.99 -12.74 7.99
C GLN A 115 24.57 -14.16 7.90
N ASP A 116 24.14 -14.96 6.91
CA ASP A 116 24.68 -16.27 6.54
C ASP A 116 25.60 -16.14 5.31
#